data_AF-A0A0U3USP6-F1
#
_entry.id   AF-A0A0U3USP6-F1
#
_cell.length_a   1.000
_cell.length_b   1.000
_cell.length_c   1.000
_cell.angle_alpha   90.00
_cell.angle_beta   90.00
_cell.angle_gamma   90.00
#
_symmetry.space_group_name_H-M   'P 1'
#
loop_
_entity.id
_entity.type
_entity.pdbx_description
1 polymer ?
#
loop_
_entity_poly.entity_id
_entity_poly.type
_entity_poly.pdbx_seq_one_letter_code
_entity_poly.pdbx_strand_id
1 'polypeptide(L)'
;MNKGIYYYVTISTDQEGYHLLHRKECKRLPVKEDMVFIGTLYNLNQALSTARINFKKVKPCIKCCIRYSSPIIRESVRPVLHFPQKMI
;
A
#
# COMPACT_ATOMS: atom_id res chain seq x y z
N MET A 1 6.62 -19.49 -8.64
CA MET A 1 6.91 -18.05 -8.80
C MET A 1 5.71 -17.25 -8.30
N ASN A 2 5.86 -16.44 -7.26
CA ASN A 2 4.80 -15.52 -6.83
C ASN A 2 4.66 -14.43 -7.89
N LYS A 3 3.54 -14.42 -8.62
CA LYS A 3 3.23 -13.36 -9.59
C LYS A 3 3.05 -12.05 -8.82
N GLY A 4 3.79 -11.01 -9.20
CA GLY A 4 3.65 -9.68 -8.58
C GLY A 4 2.28 -9.05 -8.88
N ILE A 5 1.84 -8.16 -7.99
CA ILE A 5 0.55 -7.47 -8.04
C ILE A 5 0.76 -6.09 -8.66
N TYR A 6 -0.11 -5.72 -9.59
CA TYR A 6 -0.02 -4.47 -10.32
C TYR A 6 -0.77 -3.40 -9.53
N TYR A 7 -0.09 -2.30 -9.22
CA TYR A 7 -0.65 -1.22 -8.42
C TYR A 7 -0.77 0.08 -9.23
N TYR A 8 -1.83 0.81 -8.95
CA TYR A 8 -2.18 2.08 -9.58
C TYR A 8 -2.58 3.10 -8.51
N VAL A 9 -2.28 4.38 -8.73
CA VAL A 9 -2.69 5.49 -7.87
C VAL A 9 -3.57 6.43 -8.67
N THR A 10 -4.66 6.91 -8.08
CA THR A 10 -5.54 7.89 -8.73
C THR A 10 -4.86 9.24 -8.86
N ILE A 11 -5.00 9.91 -10.01
CA ILE A 11 -4.51 11.27 -10.21
C ILE A 11 -5.34 12.23 -9.36
N SER A 12 -6.66 12.08 -9.40
CA SER A 12 -7.59 12.86 -8.58
C SER A 12 -7.57 12.40 -7.12
N THR A 13 -7.82 13.35 -6.22
CA THR A 13 -7.97 13.09 -4.78
C THR A 13 -9.43 12.93 -4.38
N ASP A 14 -9.67 12.26 -3.27
CA ASP A 14 -10.99 12.25 -2.63
C ASP A 14 -11.30 13.57 -1.90
N GLN A 15 -12.45 13.60 -1.21
CA GLN A 15 -12.92 14.76 -0.46
C GLN A 15 -11.97 15.21 0.68
N GLU A 16 -11.09 14.33 1.14
CA GLU A 16 -10.09 14.61 2.19
C GLU A 16 -8.72 14.96 1.60
N GLY A 17 -8.60 15.01 0.27
CA GLY A 17 -7.36 15.30 -0.44
C GLY A 17 -6.40 14.11 -0.54
N TYR A 18 -6.88 12.87 -0.43
CA TYR A 18 -6.05 11.67 -0.60
C TYR A 18 -6.17 11.07 -2.00
N HIS A 19 -5.03 10.74 -2.59
CA HIS A 19 -4.96 9.80 -3.70
C HIS A 19 -5.22 8.39 -3.18
N LEU A 20 -5.92 7.59 -3.98
CA LEU A 20 -6.25 6.21 -3.65
C LEU A 20 -5.31 5.25 -4.35
N LEU A 21 -4.73 4.32 -3.58
CA LEU A 21 -3.95 3.22 -4.11
C LEU A 21 -4.85 2.01 -4.38
N HIS A 22 -4.82 1.52 -5.62
CA HIS A 22 -5.61 0.41 -6.11
C HIS A 22 -4.74 -0.72 -6.64
N ARG A 23 -5.29 -1.94 -6.63
CA ARG A 23 -4.80 -3.07 -7.43
C ARG A 23 -5.50 -3.10 -8.78
N LYS A 24 -4.87 -3.70 -9.79
CA LYS A 24 -5.47 -3.92 -11.13
C LYS A 24 -6.88 -4.51 -11.07
N GLU A 25 -7.11 -5.48 -10.18
CA GLU A 25 -8.38 -6.22 -10.08
C GLU A 25 -9.46 -5.49 -9.25
N CYS A 26 -9.28 -4.19 -8.96
CA CYS A 26 -10.27 -3.44 -8.18
C CYS A 26 -11.53 -3.17 -9.01
N LYS A 27 -12.69 -3.59 -8.51
CA LYS A 27 -13.99 -3.30 -9.16
C LYS A 27 -14.35 -1.81 -9.23
N ARG A 28 -13.67 -0.97 -8.44
CA ARG A 28 -13.82 0.49 -8.44
C ARG A 28 -12.58 1.19 -9.00
N LEU A 29 -11.81 0.49 -9.84
CA LEU A 29 -10.69 1.11 -10.51
C LEU A 29 -11.25 2.16 -11.48
N PRO A 30 -10.79 3.43 -11.40
CA PRO A 30 -11.16 4.45 -12.38
C PRO A 30 -10.71 4.07 -13.79
N VAL A 31 -11.19 4.83 -14.79
CA VAL A 31 -10.69 4.74 -16.16
C VAL A 31 -9.18 5.02 -16.20
N LYS A 32 -8.49 4.44 -17.18
CA LYS A 32 -7.01 4.48 -17.26
C LYS A 32 -6.43 5.89 -17.26
N GLU A 33 -7.16 6.85 -17.81
CA GLU A 33 -6.75 8.25 -17.91
C GLU A 33 -6.67 8.94 -16.53
N ASP A 34 -7.34 8.41 -15.50
CA ASP A 34 -7.38 8.98 -14.15
C ASP A 34 -6.45 8.27 -13.16
N MET A 35 -5.49 7.47 -13.66
CA MET A 35 -4.60 6.71 -12.79
C MET A 35 -3.17 6.55 -13.34
N VAL A 36 -2.23 6.48 -12.39
CA VAL A 36 -0.80 6.28 -12.64
C VAL A 36 -0.41 4.89 -12.20
N PHE A 37 0.22 4.13 -13.10
CA PHE A 37 0.83 2.84 -12.74
C PHE A 37 2.10 3.09 -11.92
N ILE A 38 2.18 2.49 -10.73
CA ILE A 38 3.33 2.66 -9.83
C ILE A 38 4.28 1.45 -9.80
N GLY A 39 3.89 0.35 -10.44
CA GLY A 39 4.73 -0.84 -10.56
C GLY A 39 4.05 -2.16 -10.18
N THR A 40 4.83 -3.22 -10.38
CA THR A 40 4.48 -4.60 -10.03
C THR A 40 5.16 -4.95 -8.70
N LEU A 41 4.38 -5.07 -7.63
CA LEU A 41 4.86 -5.16 -6.25
C LEU A 41 4.24 -6.35 -5.52
N TYR A 42 4.87 -6.81 -4.44
CA TYR A 42 4.52 -8.08 -3.81
C TYR A 42 3.54 -7.94 -2.65
N ASN A 43 3.45 -6.75 -2.04
CA ASN A 43 2.52 -6.49 -0.94
C ASN A 43 2.07 -5.03 -0.91
N LEU A 44 1.05 -4.75 -0.08
CA LEU A 44 0.44 -3.42 0.03
C LEU A 44 1.40 -2.38 0.61
N ASN A 45 2.25 -2.77 1.55
CA ASN A 45 3.17 -1.85 2.23
C ASN A 45 4.23 -1.31 1.26
N GLN A 46 4.80 -2.19 0.42
CA GLN A 46 5.70 -1.77 -0.67
C GLN A 46 5.01 -0.76 -1.59
N ALA A 47 3.78 -1.07 -2.02
CA ALA A 47 3.00 -0.20 -2.89
C ALA A 47 2.68 1.16 -2.26
N LEU A 48 2.34 1.20 -0.98
CA LEU A 48 2.12 2.46 -0.25
C LEU A 48 3.40 3.27 -0.12
N SER A 49 4.54 2.63 0.19
CA SER A 49 5.83 3.32 0.25
C SER A 49 6.20 3.93 -1.10
N THR A 50 6.11 3.16 -2.19
CA THR A 50 6.38 3.65 -3.56
C THR A 50 5.45 4.80 -3.95
N ALA A 51 4.16 4.70 -3.63
CA ALA A 51 3.20 5.76 -3.91
C ALA A 51 3.51 7.04 -3.11
N ARG A 52 3.82 6.93 -1.82
CA ARG A 52 4.08 8.09 -0.94
C ARG A 52 5.35 8.86 -1.28
N ILE A 53 6.29 8.25 -2.00
CA ILE A 53 7.46 8.96 -2.54
C ILE A 53 7.05 9.96 -3.63
N ASN A 54 6.05 9.60 -4.43
CA ASN A 54 5.65 10.37 -5.61
C ASN A 54 4.40 11.25 -5.38
N PHE A 55 3.62 10.98 -4.34
CA PHE A 55 2.35 11.64 -4.06
C PHE A 55 2.26 12.05 -2.58
N LYS A 56 1.89 13.31 -2.29
CA LYS A 56 1.88 13.88 -0.92
C LYS A 56 0.93 13.18 0.05
N LYS A 57 -0.26 12.76 -0.40
CA LYS A 57 -1.28 12.11 0.44
C LYS A 57 -1.83 10.88 -0.25
N VAL A 58 -1.46 9.69 0.21
CA VAL A 58 -1.93 8.41 -0.35
C VAL A 58 -2.50 7.51 0.73
N LYS A 59 -3.69 6.98 0.49
CA LYS A 59 -4.31 5.93 1.31
C LYS A 59 -4.74 4.72 0.47
N PRO A 60 -4.77 3.51 1.05
CA PRO A 60 -5.19 2.32 0.33
C PRO A 60 -6.70 2.35 0.05
N CYS A 61 -7.11 1.90 -1.14
CA CYS A 61 -8.51 1.70 -1.44
C CYS A 61 -9.13 0.63 -0.52
N ILE A 62 -10.18 0.99 0.21
CA ILE A 62 -10.85 0.10 1.17
C ILE A 62 -11.44 -1.16 0.52
N LYS A 63 -11.73 -1.12 -0.79
CA LYS A 63 -12.38 -2.23 -1.50
C LYS A 63 -11.41 -3.30 -1.99
N CYS A 64 -10.21 -2.92 -2.45
CA CYS A 64 -9.25 -3.89 -2.98
C CYS A 64 -8.00 -4.10 -2.11
N CYS A 65 -7.68 -3.17 -1.21
CA CYS A 65 -6.45 -3.21 -0.42
C CYS A 65 -6.66 -3.67 1.03
N ILE A 66 -7.79 -3.33 1.67
CA ILE A 66 -8.05 -3.71 3.08
C ILE A 66 -8.35 -5.20 3.26
N ARG A 67 -8.94 -5.88 2.27
CA ARG A 67 -9.13 -7.35 2.36
C ARG A 67 -7.82 -8.15 2.43
N TYR A 68 -6.68 -7.49 2.20
CA TYR A 68 -5.35 -8.09 2.19
C TYR A 68 -4.35 -7.39 3.11
N SER A 69 -4.78 -6.42 3.92
CA SER A 69 -3.97 -6.07 5.08
C SER A 69 -4.04 -7.28 6.01
N SER A 70 -2.91 -7.96 6.22
CA SER A 70 -2.80 -8.98 7.25
C SER A 70 -3.48 -8.49 8.53
N PRO A 71 -4.17 -9.36 9.29
CA PRO A 71 -4.72 -8.96 10.56
C PRO A 71 -3.64 -8.23 11.35
N ILE A 72 -3.99 -7.09 11.93
CA ILE A 72 -3.10 -6.37 12.84
C ILE A 72 -2.92 -7.31 14.03
N ILE A 73 -1.87 -8.12 14.00
CA ILE A 73 -1.43 -8.87 15.17
C ILE A 73 -0.94 -7.79 16.13
N ARG A 74 -1.81 -7.41 17.09
CA ARG A 74 -1.43 -6.58 18.23
C ARG A 74 -0.62 -7.42 19.21
N GLU A 75 0.44 -8.05 18.74
CA GLU A 75 1.45 -8.51 19.67
C GLU A 75 1.99 -7.27 20.38
N SER A 76 2.19 -7.38 21.68
CA SER A 76 2.79 -6.32 22.47
C SER A 76 4.26 -6.20 22.07
N VAL A 77 4.52 -5.50 20.97
CA VAL A 77 5.87 -5.23 20.50
C VAL A 77 6.52 -4.32 21.54
N ARG A 78 7.36 -4.90 22.39
CA ARG A 78 8.19 -4.15 23.32
C ARG A 78 9.34 -3.54 22.51
N PRO A 79 9.56 -2.22 22.55
CA PRO A 79 10.73 -1.63 21.91
C PRO A 79 12.00 -2.24 22.49
N VAL A 80 12.92 -2.63 21.61
CA VAL A 80 14.24 -3.14 22.01
C VAL A 80 15.00 -1.95 22.59
N LEU A 81 15.16 -1.92 23.92
CA LEU A 81 15.89 -0.84 24.60
C LEU A 81 17.40 -0.91 24.34
N HIS A 82 17.93 -2.10 24.05
CA HIS A 82 19.34 -2.31 23.69
C HIS A 82 19.45 -3.46 22.69
N PHE A 83 20.23 -3.28 21.62
CA PHE A 83 20.53 -4.37 20.69
C PHE A 83 21.21 -5.53 21.46
N PRO A 84 20.74 -6.78 21.32
CA PRO A 84 21.39 -7.91 21.97
C PRO A 84 22.84 -7.99 21.50
N GLN A 85 23.78 -7.85 22.44
CA GLN A 85 25.21 -7.77 22.15
C GLN A 85 25.80 -9.08 21.63
N LYS A 86 25.05 -10.18 21.64
CA LYS A 86 25.45 -11.45 21.05
C LYS A 86 24.22 -12.18 20.50
N MET A 87 24.19 -12.37 19.19
CA MET A 87 23.50 -13.50 18.59
C MET A 87 24.54 -14.63 18.53
N ILE A 88 24.30 -15.73 19.25
CA ILE A 88 25.05 -16.99 19.10
C ILE A 88 24.37 -17.80 17.99
#